data_AF-A0A8K0JWF0-F1
#
_entry.id   AF-A0A8K0JWF0-F1
#
_cell.length_a   1.000
_cell.length_b   1.000
_cell.length_c   1.000
_cell.angle_alpha   90.00
_cell.angle_beta   90.00
_cell.angle_gamma   90.00
#
_symmetry.space_group_name_H-M   'P 1'
#
loop_
_entity.id
_entity.type
_entity.pdbx_description
1 polymer ?
#
loop_
_entity_poly.entity_id
_entity_poly.type
_entity_poly.pdbx_seq_one_letter_code
_entity_poly.pdbx_strand_id
1 'polypeptide(L)'
;MERVDVLEKFYEKDFLKICAPMVRYSKLPFRLLVRDYDCDVCFTPMIMSDSFVRSAKARDNELKTSEGDRPLIVQFAANNVEDFVNAAEIVAPHNSIRLPAYSDGVDLNCGCPQRWALKEGYGSSLLTKPELIKDIVLRVRNMLPSSYSVSVKIRILDDLRKFKEMSAFSMLAFIHSISSVTSMVGNIYLQKKRMEGNVCL
;
A
#
# COMPACT_ATOMS: atom_id res chain seq x y z
N MET A 1 6.82 -15.53 -16.98
CA MET A 1 7.47 -14.52 -16.13
C MET A 1 7.16 -14.87 -14.69
N GLU A 2 8.17 -14.99 -13.84
CA GLU A 2 7.98 -15.50 -12.47
C GLU A 2 7.32 -14.43 -11.59
N ARG A 3 6.25 -14.81 -10.91
CA ARG A 3 5.48 -13.91 -10.03
C ARG A 3 6.28 -13.73 -8.75
N VAL A 4 6.48 -12.50 -8.31
CA VAL A 4 7.13 -12.25 -7.01
C VAL A 4 6.05 -12.01 -5.98
N ASP A 5 5.95 -12.90 -5.00
CA ASP A 5 5.14 -12.64 -3.81
C ASP A 5 5.94 -11.76 -2.85
N VAL A 6 5.45 -10.55 -2.58
CA VAL A 6 6.11 -9.65 -1.63
C VAL A 6 6.17 -10.30 -0.24
N LEU A 7 5.17 -11.11 0.14
CA LEU A 7 5.12 -11.82 1.42
C LEU A 7 6.24 -12.84 1.57
N GLU A 8 6.64 -13.53 0.50
CA GLU A 8 7.75 -14.49 0.58
C GLU A 8 9.04 -13.79 1.03
N LYS A 9 9.30 -12.57 0.55
CA LYS A 9 10.45 -11.77 0.98
C LYS A 9 10.43 -11.45 2.48
N PHE A 10 9.26 -11.31 3.10
CA PHE A 10 9.12 -11.13 4.55
C PHE A 10 9.51 -12.38 5.34
N TYR A 11 9.38 -13.57 4.74
CA TYR A 11 9.75 -14.83 5.39
C TYR A 11 11.22 -15.20 5.14
N GLU A 12 11.81 -14.79 4.02
CA GLU A 12 13.18 -15.11 3.61
C GLU A 12 14.26 -14.29 4.33
N LYS A 13 13.96 -13.06 4.75
CA LYS A 13 14.97 -12.13 5.28
C LYS A 13 14.70 -11.74 6.73
N ASP A 14 15.78 -11.58 7.51
CA ASP A 14 15.71 -11.02 8.86
C ASP A 14 15.32 -9.54 8.85
N PHE A 15 15.76 -8.79 7.82
CA PHE A 15 15.45 -7.38 7.61
C PHE A 15 15.12 -7.09 6.14
N LEU A 16 14.05 -6.32 5.93
CA LEU A 16 13.65 -5.83 4.61
C LEU A 16 13.98 -4.35 4.46
N LYS A 17 14.70 -4.01 3.40
CA LYS A 17 14.99 -2.63 3.00
C LYS A 17 13.88 -2.10 2.09
N ILE A 18 13.02 -1.24 2.62
CA ILE A 18 11.86 -0.71 1.89
C ILE A 18 12.06 0.76 1.54
N CYS A 19 11.95 1.10 0.26
CA CYS A 19 11.88 2.48 -0.21
C CYS A 19 10.46 3.02 0.01
N ALA A 20 10.32 3.93 0.97
CA ALA A 20 9.06 4.56 1.32
C ALA A 20 8.46 5.41 0.18
N PRO A 21 7.12 5.61 0.18
CA PRO A 21 6.44 6.47 -0.77
C PRO A 21 6.74 7.95 -0.46
N MET A 22 7.34 8.65 -1.42
CA MET A 22 7.68 10.08 -1.30
C MET A 22 7.17 10.84 -2.52
N VAL A 23 6.22 11.75 -2.28
CA VAL A 23 5.66 12.63 -3.33
C VAL A 23 6.79 13.40 -4.01
N ARG A 24 6.78 13.45 -5.35
CA ARG A 24 7.83 14.00 -6.25
C ARG A 24 9.14 13.21 -6.34
N TYR A 25 9.46 12.33 -5.39
CA TYR A 25 10.77 11.66 -5.35
C TYR A 25 10.75 10.21 -5.83
N SER A 26 9.93 9.32 -5.23
CA SER A 26 9.97 7.87 -5.47
C SER A 26 9.47 7.44 -6.85
N LYS A 27 9.73 8.22 -7.90
CA LYS A 27 9.50 7.92 -9.32
C LYS A 27 10.53 6.91 -9.83
N LEU A 28 10.27 6.34 -11.01
CA LEU A 28 11.06 5.25 -11.59
C LEU A 28 12.58 5.45 -11.52
N PRO A 29 13.18 6.59 -11.93
CA PRO A 29 14.64 6.75 -11.86
C PRO A 29 15.20 6.64 -10.43
N PHE A 30 14.49 7.19 -9.44
CA PHE A 30 14.89 7.08 -8.05
C PHE A 30 14.76 5.64 -7.54
N ARG A 31 13.67 4.95 -7.90
CA ARG A 31 13.45 3.56 -7.51
C ARG A 31 14.53 2.65 -8.10
N LEU A 32 14.86 2.79 -9.38
CA LEU A 32 15.95 2.05 -10.01
C LEU A 32 17.29 2.32 -9.31
N LEU A 33 17.59 3.59 -8.99
CA LEU A 33 18.79 3.93 -8.24
C LEU A 33 18.85 3.20 -6.89
N VAL A 34 17.78 3.21 -6.08
CA VAL A 34 17.82 2.53 -4.78
C VAL A 34 17.82 1.01 -4.89
N ARG A 35 17.39 0.43 -6.03
CA ARG A 35 17.57 -1.00 -6.31
C ARG A 35 19.04 -1.37 -6.45
N ASP A 36 19.85 -0.50 -7.05
CA ASP A 36 21.30 -0.68 -7.15
C ASP A 36 22.00 -0.70 -5.77
N TYR A 37 21.31 -0.27 -4.71
CA TYR A 37 21.75 -0.32 -3.30
C TYR A 37 20.98 -1.39 -2.49
N ASP A 38 20.58 -2.48 -3.15
CA ASP A 38 19.90 -3.64 -2.56
C ASP A 38 18.55 -3.32 -1.88
N CYS A 39 17.78 -2.35 -2.37
CA CYS A 39 16.43 -2.14 -1.89
C CYS A 39 15.52 -3.33 -2.26
N ASP A 40 14.86 -3.92 -1.27
CA ASP A 40 14.04 -5.13 -1.41
C ASP A 40 12.66 -4.86 -1.98
N VAL A 41 12.01 -3.78 -1.56
CA VAL A 41 10.66 -3.39 -1.99
C VAL A 41 10.62 -1.88 -2.16
N CYS A 42 10.05 -1.40 -3.27
CA CYS A 42 9.86 0.01 -3.49
C CYS A 42 8.37 0.36 -3.56
N PHE A 43 8.04 1.55 -3.06
CA PHE A 43 6.73 2.15 -3.22
C PHE A 43 6.79 3.29 -4.26
N THR A 44 5.71 3.48 -5.00
CA THR A 44 5.52 4.68 -5.84
C THR A 44 5.38 5.94 -4.98
N PRO A 45 5.41 7.15 -5.57
CA PRO A 45 4.82 8.31 -4.92
C PRO A 45 3.35 8.03 -4.59
N MET A 46 2.77 8.81 -3.68
CA MET A 46 1.33 8.76 -3.44
C MET A 46 0.58 9.27 -4.69
N ILE A 47 -0.22 8.40 -5.32
CA ILE A 47 -1.00 8.69 -6.53
C ILE A 47 -2.46 8.93 -6.16
N MET A 48 -3.11 9.94 -6.75
CA MET A 48 -4.54 10.19 -6.53
C MET A 48 -5.37 9.18 -7.34
N SER A 49 -6.18 8.35 -6.65
CA SER A 49 -6.93 7.26 -7.31
C SER A 49 -7.98 7.77 -8.29
N ASP A 50 -8.67 8.87 -7.96
CA ASP A 50 -9.71 9.48 -8.79
C ASP A 50 -9.21 9.88 -10.19
N SER A 51 -8.08 10.59 -10.24
CA SER A 51 -7.43 11.08 -11.44
C SER A 51 -6.82 9.91 -12.22
N PHE A 52 -6.21 8.96 -11.50
CA PHE A 52 -5.63 7.76 -12.08
C PHE A 52 -6.68 6.90 -12.80
N VAL A 53 -7.87 6.71 -12.21
CA VAL A 53 -8.97 5.96 -12.85
C VAL A 53 -9.51 6.71 -14.07
N ARG A 54 -9.77 8.03 -13.94
CA ARG A 54 -10.46 8.82 -14.97
C ARG A 54 -9.61 9.16 -16.19
N SER A 55 -8.29 9.29 -16.06
CA SER A 55 -7.44 9.88 -17.09
C SER A 55 -6.21 9.04 -17.43
N ALA A 56 -6.13 8.57 -18.68
CA ALA A 56 -4.92 7.91 -19.18
C ALA A 56 -3.69 8.81 -19.08
N LYS A 57 -3.83 10.10 -19.41
CA LYS A 57 -2.76 11.09 -19.27
C LYS A 57 -2.28 11.23 -17.83
N ALA A 58 -3.18 11.16 -16.84
CA ALA A 58 -2.78 11.17 -15.44
C ALA A 58 -1.98 9.90 -15.10
N ARG A 59 -2.45 8.73 -15.54
CA ARG A 59 -1.73 7.46 -15.34
C ARG A 59 -0.31 7.50 -15.92
N ASP A 60 -0.16 7.94 -17.16
CA ASP A 60 1.15 7.98 -17.85
C ASP A 60 2.15 8.94 -17.20
N ASN A 61 1.64 9.98 -16.53
CA ASN A 61 2.46 10.97 -15.82
C ASN A 61 2.84 10.52 -14.39
N GLU A 62 1.95 9.83 -13.70
CA GLU A 62 2.12 9.43 -12.30
C GLU A 62 2.82 8.08 -12.15
N LEU A 63 2.55 7.14 -13.06
CA LEU A 63 3.07 5.77 -12.99
C LEU A 63 3.87 5.40 -14.24
N LYS A 64 5.18 5.22 -14.03
CA LYS A 64 6.08 4.52 -14.93
C LYS A 64 6.77 3.42 -14.16
N THR A 65 6.99 2.28 -14.78
CA THR A 65 7.68 1.12 -14.18
C THR A 65 8.44 0.36 -15.28
N SER A 66 9.30 -0.58 -14.88
CA SER A 66 10.05 -1.48 -15.76
C SER A 66 10.28 -2.82 -15.03
N GLU A 67 10.79 -3.83 -15.74
CA GLU A 67 11.06 -5.14 -15.14
C GLU A 67 12.04 -5.08 -13.94
N GLY A 68 13.04 -4.19 -14.00
CA GLY A 68 14.01 -3.98 -12.92
C GLY A 68 13.48 -3.22 -11.69
N ASP A 69 12.24 -2.71 -11.74
CA ASP A 69 11.64 -1.94 -10.64
C ASP A 69 10.88 -2.82 -9.62
N ARG A 70 10.89 -4.14 -9.82
CA ARG A 70 10.08 -5.10 -9.07
C ARG A 70 10.87 -5.68 -7.87
N PRO A 71 10.23 -5.94 -6.71
CA PRO A 71 8.79 -5.82 -6.44
C PRO A 71 8.32 -4.40 -6.14
N LEU A 72 7.29 -3.93 -6.84
CA LEU A 72 6.77 -2.57 -6.74
C LEU A 72 5.38 -2.55 -6.08
N ILE A 73 5.17 -1.68 -5.09
CA ILE A 73 3.85 -1.42 -4.51
C ILE A 73 3.36 -0.03 -4.93
N VAL A 74 2.17 0.06 -5.51
CA VAL A 74 1.57 1.34 -5.91
C VAL A 74 0.75 1.90 -4.76
N GLN A 75 1.15 3.06 -4.24
CA GLN A 75 0.41 3.73 -3.18
C GLN A 75 -0.64 4.69 -3.77
N PHE A 76 -1.90 4.49 -3.39
CA PHE A 76 -3.01 5.37 -3.73
C PHE A 76 -3.49 6.18 -2.53
N ALA A 77 -3.84 7.44 -2.78
CA ALA A 77 -4.75 8.22 -1.94
C ALA A 77 -6.15 8.08 -2.52
N ALA A 78 -7.07 7.53 -1.71
CA ALA A 78 -8.47 7.32 -2.04
C ALA A 78 -9.34 7.64 -0.83
N ASN A 79 -10.57 8.11 -1.05
CA ASN A 79 -11.54 8.42 0.00
C ASN A 79 -12.90 7.72 -0.21
N ASN A 80 -12.96 6.80 -1.17
CA ASN A 80 -14.10 5.95 -1.48
C ASN A 80 -13.60 4.58 -1.99
N VAL A 81 -14.49 3.58 -1.97
CA VAL A 81 -14.15 2.18 -2.30
C VAL A 81 -13.87 2.02 -3.78
N GLU A 82 -14.70 2.63 -4.60
CA GLU A 82 -14.77 2.51 -6.05
C GLU A 82 -13.47 2.98 -6.69
N ASP A 83 -13.00 4.18 -6.35
CA ASP A 83 -11.76 4.72 -6.92
C ASP A 83 -10.54 3.88 -6.52
N PHE A 84 -10.45 3.42 -5.27
CA PHE A 84 -9.32 2.58 -4.84
C PHE A 84 -9.31 1.23 -5.56
N VAL A 85 -10.45 0.56 -5.62
CA VAL A 85 -10.60 -0.77 -6.23
C VAL A 85 -10.34 -0.70 -7.73
N ASN A 86 -10.92 0.28 -8.43
CA ASN A 86 -10.71 0.47 -9.86
C ASN A 86 -9.23 0.83 -10.16
N ALA A 87 -8.60 1.66 -9.31
CA ALA A 87 -7.18 1.97 -9.47
C ALA A 87 -6.29 0.74 -9.26
N ALA A 88 -6.61 -0.09 -8.26
CA ALA A 88 -5.88 -1.32 -7.97
C ALA A 88 -6.02 -2.36 -9.09
N GLU A 89 -7.21 -2.47 -9.69
CA GLU A 89 -7.43 -3.35 -10.84
C GLU A 89 -6.55 -2.96 -12.04
N ILE A 90 -6.43 -1.66 -12.33
CA ILE A 90 -5.64 -1.15 -13.46
C ILE A 90 -4.16 -1.55 -13.35
N VAL A 91 -3.61 -1.60 -12.14
CA VAL A 91 -2.18 -1.90 -11.89
C VAL A 91 -1.91 -3.39 -11.62
N ALA A 92 -2.96 -4.21 -11.53
CA ALA A 92 -2.85 -5.63 -11.23
C ALA A 92 -2.40 -6.46 -12.46
N PRO A 93 -1.69 -7.60 -12.25
CA PRO A 93 -1.09 -8.39 -13.33
C PRO A 93 -2.08 -8.89 -14.40
N HIS A 94 -3.34 -9.13 -14.03
CA HIS A 94 -4.35 -9.67 -14.94
C HIS A 94 -5.02 -8.61 -15.82
N ASN A 95 -4.80 -7.32 -15.55
CA ASN A 95 -5.33 -6.19 -16.32
C ASN A 95 -4.21 -5.36 -16.99
N SER A 96 -3.02 -5.97 -17.15
CA SER A 96 -1.80 -5.36 -17.69
C SER A 96 -1.93 -4.79 -19.11
N ILE A 97 -3.03 -5.04 -19.83
CA ILE A 97 -3.28 -4.45 -21.17
C ILE A 97 -3.19 -2.91 -21.15
N ARG A 98 -3.36 -2.29 -19.98
CA ARG A 98 -3.37 -0.83 -19.81
C ARG A 98 -2.05 -0.21 -19.34
N LEU A 99 -1.02 -1.01 -19.04
CA LEU A 99 0.29 -0.53 -18.57
C LEU A 99 1.43 -1.36 -19.14
N PRO A 100 2.60 -0.75 -19.44
CA PRO A 100 3.75 -1.47 -19.99
C PRO A 100 4.34 -2.53 -19.03
N ALA A 101 4.05 -2.45 -17.73
CA ALA A 101 4.32 -3.48 -16.73
C ALA A 101 3.37 -3.32 -15.53
N TYR A 102 3.14 -4.42 -14.81
CA TYR A 102 2.27 -4.48 -13.62
C TYR A 102 3.05 -4.31 -12.32
N SER A 103 2.35 -3.94 -11.23
CA SER A 103 2.90 -3.88 -9.88
C SER A 103 2.66 -5.18 -9.11
N ASP A 104 3.31 -5.35 -7.96
CA ASP A 104 3.21 -6.55 -7.11
C ASP A 104 2.24 -6.37 -5.95
N GLY A 105 1.76 -5.14 -5.76
CA GLY A 105 0.74 -4.82 -4.79
C GLY A 105 0.23 -3.39 -4.87
N VAL A 106 -0.77 -3.10 -4.06
CA VAL A 106 -1.28 -1.76 -3.80
C VAL A 106 -1.24 -1.41 -2.32
N ASP A 107 -1.14 -0.12 -2.04
CA ASP A 107 -1.17 0.43 -0.70
C ASP A 107 -2.17 1.58 -0.60
N LEU A 108 -2.98 1.59 0.47
CA LEU A 108 -3.85 2.73 0.81
C LEU A 108 -3.11 3.71 1.73
N ASN A 109 -2.97 4.97 1.32
CA ASN A 109 -2.43 6.01 2.18
C ASN A 109 -3.48 6.49 3.19
N CYS A 110 -3.28 6.09 4.45
CA CYS A 110 -4.05 6.55 5.61
C CYS A 110 -3.18 7.37 6.58
N GLY A 111 -2.05 7.93 6.11
CA GLY A 111 -1.03 8.52 7.00
C GLY A 111 -0.61 9.95 6.68
N CYS A 112 -0.95 10.48 5.49
CA CYS A 112 -0.56 11.82 5.07
C CYS A 112 -1.28 12.90 5.91
N PRO A 113 -0.54 13.77 6.63
CA PRO A 113 -1.13 14.83 7.46
C PRO A 113 -1.24 16.17 6.73
N GLN A 114 -0.96 16.22 5.41
CA GLN A 114 -0.96 17.49 4.69
C GLN A 114 -2.36 18.10 4.67
N ARG A 115 -2.44 19.42 4.92
CA ARG A 115 -3.72 20.15 5.08
C ARG A 115 -4.67 19.94 3.90
N TRP A 116 -4.15 19.92 2.66
CA TRP A 116 -4.96 19.68 1.47
C TRP A 116 -5.54 18.26 1.46
N ALA A 117 -4.75 17.25 1.82
CA ALA A 117 -5.20 15.85 1.86
C ALA A 117 -6.28 15.66 2.93
N LEU A 118 -6.11 16.28 4.10
CA LEU A 118 -7.09 16.25 5.18
C LEU A 118 -8.43 16.87 4.75
N LYS A 119 -8.38 18.03 4.10
CA LYS A 119 -9.56 18.76 3.61
C LYS A 119 -10.38 17.93 2.62
N GLU A 120 -9.71 17.21 1.74
CA GLU A 120 -10.34 16.36 0.73
C GLU A 120 -10.66 14.93 1.25
N GLY A 121 -10.42 14.65 2.53
CA GLY A 121 -10.77 13.38 3.16
C GLY A 121 -9.80 12.23 2.87
N TYR A 122 -8.58 12.51 2.40
CA TYR A 122 -7.51 11.54 2.17
C TYR A 122 -6.56 11.42 3.36
N GLY A 123 -5.62 10.47 3.29
CA GLY A 123 -4.51 10.38 4.24
C GLY A 123 -5.00 10.11 5.66
N SER A 124 -4.43 10.80 6.66
CA SER A 124 -4.78 10.56 8.05
C SER A 124 -6.22 10.96 8.42
N SER A 125 -6.96 11.65 7.54
CA SER A 125 -8.39 11.90 7.72
C SER A 125 -9.20 10.60 7.74
N LEU A 126 -8.77 9.58 6.97
CA LEU A 126 -9.40 8.26 6.91
C LEU A 126 -9.37 7.53 8.26
N LEU A 127 -8.42 7.84 9.13
CA LEU A 127 -8.32 7.24 10.46
C LEU A 127 -9.54 7.55 11.34
N THR A 128 -10.31 8.60 11.00
CA THR A 128 -11.60 8.90 11.65
C THR A 128 -12.77 8.07 11.11
N LYS A 129 -12.54 7.27 10.06
CA LYS A 129 -13.53 6.46 9.33
C LYS A 129 -13.07 5.01 9.17
N PRO A 130 -12.89 4.25 10.27
CA PRO A 130 -12.35 2.89 10.22
C PRO A 130 -13.19 1.90 9.40
N GLU A 131 -14.53 2.01 9.40
CA GLU A 131 -15.39 1.16 8.58
C GLU A 131 -15.14 1.37 7.08
N LEU A 132 -14.88 2.60 6.63
CA LEU A 132 -14.54 2.87 5.24
C LEU A 132 -13.20 2.21 4.84
N ILE A 133 -12.19 2.26 5.71
CA ILE A 133 -10.91 1.58 5.46
C ILE A 133 -11.12 0.08 5.32
N LYS A 134 -11.92 -0.51 6.22
CA LYS A 134 -12.28 -1.93 6.19
C LYS A 134 -13.01 -2.30 4.90
N ASP A 135 -14.00 -1.51 4.48
CA ASP A 135 -14.74 -1.75 3.23
C ASP A 135 -13.82 -1.70 2.00
N ILE A 136 -12.91 -0.72 1.95
CA ILE A 136 -11.89 -0.62 0.89
C ILE A 136 -11.04 -1.90 0.85
N VAL A 137 -10.47 -2.31 1.99
CA VAL A 137 -9.56 -3.46 2.09
C VAL A 137 -10.27 -4.77 1.75
N LEU A 138 -11.48 -5.00 2.28
CA LEU A 138 -12.26 -6.20 1.97
C LEU A 138 -12.62 -6.27 0.48
N ARG A 139 -13.06 -5.14 -0.10
CA ARG A 139 -13.47 -5.11 -1.51
C ARG A 139 -12.30 -5.38 -2.45
N VAL A 140 -11.17 -4.70 -2.25
CA VAL A 140 -9.99 -4.93 -3.09
C VAL A 140 -9.47 -6.35 -2.92
N ARG A 141 -9.53 -6.91 -1.70
CA ARG A 141 -9.04 -8.27 -1.47
C ARG A 141 -9.87 -9.32 -2.19
N ASN A 142 -11.19 -9.19 -2.14
CA ASN A 142 -12.10 -10.13 -2.80
C ASN A 142 -11.98 -10.08 -4.34
N MET A 143 -11.48 -8.98 -4.89
CA MET A 143 -11.30 -8.81 -6.33
C MET A 143 -9.95 -9.34 -6.83
N LEU A 144 -8.87 -9.12 -6.07
CA LEU A 144 -7.51 -9.37 -6.54
C LEU A 144 -6.96 -10.71 -6.03
N PRO A 145 -6.12 -11.41 -6.83
CA PRO A 145 -5.51 -12.69 -6.42
C PRO A 145 -4.87 -12.62 -5.04
N SER A 146 -4.89 -13.73 -4.29
CA SER A 146 -4.31 -13.79 -2.93
C SER A 146 -2.83 -13.44 -2.87
N SER A 147 -2.07 -13.75 -3.93
CA SER A 147 -0.65 -13.40 -4.08
C SER A 147 -0.40 -11.93 -4.44
N TYR A 148 -1.45 -11.14 -4.71
CA TYR A 148 -1.32 -9.71 -4.97
C TYR A 148 -1.38 -8.94 -3.66
N SER A 149 -0.27 -8.29 -3.29
CA SER A 149 -0.13 -7.66 -1.98
C SER A 149 -1.07 -6.46 -1.84
N VAL A 150 -1.74 -6.38 -0.68
CA VAL A 150 -2.55 -5.23 -0.29
C VAL A 150 -2.07 -4.79 1.09
N SER A 151 -1.71 -3.51 1.21
CA SER A 151 -1.26 -2.90 2.46
C SER A 151 -1.98 -1.58 2.74
N VAL A 152 -1.87 -1.13 3.99
CA VAL A 152 -2.36 0.19 4.42
C VAL A 152 -1.24 0.86 5.20
N LYS A 153 -0.87 2.07 4.77
CA LYS A 153 0.14 2.89 5.46
C LYS A 153 -0.53 3.91 6.36
N ILE A 154 -0.33 3.78 7.67
CA ILE A 154 -0.97 4.64 8.68
C ILE A 154 0.04 5.55 9.39
N ARG A 155 -0.50 6.52 10.13
CA ARG A 155 0.23 7.31 11.13
C ARG A 155 -0.28 6.92 12.52
N ILE A 156 0.62 6.85 13.50
CA ILE A 156 0.22 6.62 14.90
C ILE A 156 -0.48 7.90 15.41
N LEU A 157 -1.63 7.73 16.05
CA LEU A 157 -2.36 8.82 16.69
C LEU A 157 -1.82 9.05 18.11
N ASP A 158 -1.80 10.31 18.56
CA ASP A 158 -1.32 10.68 19.90
C ASP A 158 -2.16 10.00 21.02
N ASP A 159 -3.44 9.74 20.75
CA ASP A 159 -4.31 8.97 21.63
C ASP A 159 -4.18 7.46 21.33
N LEU A 160 -3.38 6.77 22.14
CA LEU A 160 -3.15 5.33 22.04
C LEU A 160 -4.43 4.49 22.20
N ARG A 161 -5.51 5.00 22.81
CA ARG A 161 -6.78 4.27 22.91
C ARG A 161 -7.50 4.23 21.57
N LYS A 162 -7.59 5.38 20.89
CA LYS A 162 -8.12 5.47 19.52
C LYS A 162 -7.28 4.65 18.55
N PHE A 163 -5.97 4.64 18.75
CA PHE A 163 -5.09 3.74 18.00
C PHE A 163 -5.41 2.27 18.26
N LYS A 164 -5.64 1.85 19.50
CA LYS A 164 -6.00 0.44 19.82
C LYS A 164 -7.30 0.01 19.14
N GLU A 165 -8.33 0.84 19.17
CA GLU A 165 -9.62 0.56 18.51
C GLU A 165 -9.42 0.40 17.00
N MET A 166 -8.76 1.36 16.33
CA MET A 166 -8.44 1.24 14.91
C MET A 166 -7.51 0.06 14.60
N SER A 167 -6.55 -0.20 15.49
CA SER A 167 -5.62 -1.31 15.34
C SER A 167 -6.34 -2.64 15.48
N ALA A 168 -7.37 -2.75 16.34
CA ALA A 168 -8.20 -3.94 16.50
C ALA A 168 -9.06 -4.21 15.24
N PHE A 169 -9.61 -3.17 14.62
CA PHE A 169 -10.33 -3.29 13.34
C PHE A 169 -9.38 -3.59 12.17
N SER A 170 -8.21 -2.96 12.12
CA SER A 170 -7.17 -3.33 11.15
C SER A 170 -6.61 -4.72 11.42
N MET A 171 -6.53 -5.14 12.71
CA MET A 171 -6.09 -6.46 13.20
C MET A 171 -7.12 -7.56 12.89
N LEU A 172 -8.41 -7.25 12.79
CA LEU A 172 -9.43 -8.22 12.36
C LEU A 172 -9.37 -8.46 10.84
N ALA A 173 -9.06 -7.43 10.04
CA ALA A 173 -8.71 -7.58 8.62
C ALA A 173 -7.32 -8.24 8.39
N PHE A 174 -6.55 -8.39 9.45
CA PHE A 174 -5.14 -8.84 9.49
C PHE A 174 -5.00 -10.35 9.53
N ILE A 175 -6.04 -11.09 9.92
CA ILE A 175 -5.95 -12.53 10.15
C ILE A 175 -5.90 -13.30 8.82
N HIS A 176 -6.32 -12.70 7.69
CA HIS A 176 -6.27 -13.37 6.38
C HIS A 176 -5.91 -12.48 5.17
N SER A 177 -5.74 -11.15 5.30
CA SER A 177 -5.89 -10.27 4.12
C SER A 177 -4.94 -9.06 3.97
N ILE A 178 -4.07 -8.74 4.93
CA ILE A 178 -3.16 -7.59 4.84
C ILE A 178 -1.71 -8.05 4.98
N SER A 179 -0.88 -7.70 4.00
CA SER A 179 0.52 -8.16 3.96
C SER A 179 1.45 -7.38 4.90
N SER A 180 1.13 -6.12 5.25
CA SER A 180 1.83 -5.34 6.27
C SER A 180 1.11 -4.03 6.64
N VAL A 181 1.35 -3.53 7.85
CA VAL A 181 1.03 -2.14 8.28
C VAL A 181 2.35 -1.42 8.55
N THR A 182 2.61 -0.33 7.83
CA THR A 182 3.78 0.53 8.06
C THR A 182 3.38 1.79 8.82
N SER A 183 4.00 2.02 9.98
CA SER A 183 3.80 3.23 10.79
C SER A 183 4.93 4.25 10.55
N MET A 184 4.62 5.55 10.55
CA MET A 184 5.63 6.61 10.54
C MET A 184 6.07 6.94 11.97
N VAL A 185 6.96 6.11 12.52
CA VAL A 185 7.84 6.48 13.63
C VAL A 185 9.25 6.06 13.22
N GLY A 186 10.27 6.85 13.54
CA GLY A 186 11.66 6.60 13.15
C GLY A 186 12.06 5.12 13.32
N ASN A 187 12.65 4.56 12.26
CA ASN A 187 12.90 3.14 12.01
C ASN A 187 11.64 2.30 11.73
N ILE A 188 11.45 1.96 10.45
CA ILE A 188 10.44 1.01 9.98
C ILE A 188 10.89 -0.39 10.37
N TYR A 189 10.50 -0.84 11.57
CA TYR A 189 10.56 -2.25 11.94
C TYR A 189 9.20 -2.89 11.68
N LEU A 190 9.12 -3.73 10.65
CA LEU A 190 8.01 -4.66 10.48
C LEU A 190 8.18 -5.75 11.54
N GLN A 191 7.48 -5.61 12.67
CA GLN A 191 7.56 -6.59 13.75
C GLN A 191 6.86 -7.88 13.32
N LYS A 192 7.66 -8.95 13.16
CA LYS A 192 7.23 -10.34 13.01
C LYS A 192 6.43 -10.75 14.25
N LYS A 193 5.09 -10.71 14.19
CA LYS A 193 4.28 -11.40 15.20
C LYS A 193 4.20 -12.87 14.80
N ARG A 194 5.02 -13.70 15.44
CA ARG A 194 4.98 -15.16 15.31
C ARG A 194 3.57 -15.62 15.68
N MET A 195 2.86 -16.28 14.76
CA MET A 195 1.61 -16.96 15.09
C MET A 195 1.94 -18.18 15.94
N GLU A 196 2.00 -17.98 17.26
CA GLU A 196 1.81 -19.07 18.21
C GLU A 196 0.34 -19.06 18.58
N GLY A 197 -0.34 -20.16 18.24
CA GLY A 197 -1.79 -20.29 18.28
C GLY A 197 -2.36 -19.98 19.65
N ASN A 198 -3.31 -19.05 19.68
CA ASN A 198 -4.59 -19.12 20.38
C ASN A 198 -5.23 -17.73 20.33
N VAL A 199 -6.31 -17.62 19.57
CA VAL A 199 -7.20 -16.47 19.57
C VAL A 199 -7.95 -16.50 20.91
N CYS A 200 -7.69 -15.53 21.79
CA CYS A 200 -8.59 -15.18 22.88
C CYS A 200 -9.02 -13.73 22.70
N LEU A 201 -10.30 -13.62 22.27
CA LEU A 201 -11.28 -12.52 22.36
C LEU A 201 -10.78 -11.09 22.13
#